data_AF-A0A540K3M7-F1
#
_entry.id   AF-A0A540K3M7-F1
#
_cell.length_a   1.000
_cell.length_b   1.000
_cell.length_c   1.000
_cell.angle_alpha   90.00
_cell.angle_beta   90.00
_cell.angle_gamma   90.00
#
_symmetry.space_group_name_H-M   'P 1'
#
loop_
_entity.id
_entity.type
_entity.pdbx_description
1 polymer ?
#
loop_
_entity_poly.entity_id
_entity_poly.type
_entity_poly.pdbx_seq_one_letter_code
_entity_poly.pdbx_strand_id
1 'polypeptide(L)'
;MMQKYIGSDVTSMVTLPVLIFEPMTMLQKMAELMEYSHLLDHADECEDPYMQLVFATSWAISVYYAYQRTWKPFNPILGETYEMVNHLGVTFIAEQVSFWGIPLS
;
A
#
# COMPACT_ATOMS: atom_id res chain seq x y z
N MET A 1 -17.26 19.66 7.30
CA MET A 1 -17.92 18.36 7.02
C MET A 1 -17.27 17.21 7.78
N MET A 2 -15.93 17.09 7.80
CA MET A 2 -15.18 16.04 8.52
C MET A 2 -15.18 16.13 10.05
N GLN A 3 -15.43 17.30 10.66
CA GLN A 3 -15.41 17.47 12.12
C GLN A 3 -16.44 16.62 12.87
N LYS A 4 -17.55 16.22 12.23
CA LYS A 4 -18.57 15.35 12.82
C LYS A 4 -18.14 13.87 12.92
N TYR A 5 -17.01 13.53 12.31
CA TYR A 5 -16.52 12.15 12.21
C TYR A 5 -15.20 11.92 12.95
N ILE A 6 -14.73 12.91 13.69
CA ILE A 6 -13.57 12.79 14.58
C ILE A 6 -13.90 11.76 15.67
N GLY A 7 -13.17 10.64 15.68
CA GLY A 7 -13.38 9.53 16.61
C GLY A 7 -14.29 8.41 16.11
N SER A 8 -14.84 8.52 14.90
CA SER A 8 -15.60 7.43 14.27
C SER A 8 -14.77 6.69 13.22
N ASP A 9 -14.94 5.37 13.15
CA ASP A 9 -14.32 4.56 12.12
C ASP A 9 -14.93 4.90 10.76
N VAL A 10 -14.18 5.68 9.99
CA VAL A 10 -14.54 6.13 8.64
C VAL A 10 -14.63 4.99 7.61
N THR A 11 -14.24 3.75 7.96
CA THR A 11 -14.45 2.57 7.09
C THR A 11 -15.83 1.93 7.26
N SER A 12 -16.50 2.15 8.40
CA SER A 12 -17.82 1.58 8.73
C SER A 12 -19.01 2.40 8.20
N MET A 13 -18.77 3.60 7.64
CA MET A 13 -19.84 4.48 7.18
C MET A 13 -20.27 4.17 5.75
N VAL A 14 -21.55 3.82 5.63
CA VAL A 14 -22.21 3.22 4.45
C VAL A 14 -22.15 4.08 3.18
N THR A 15 -21.94 5.39 3.28
CA THR A 15 -21.85 6.27 2.09
C THR A 15 -21.06 7.54 2.42
N LEU A 16 -19.73 7.48 2.27
CA LEU A 16 -18.91 8.69 2.15
C LEU A 16 -19.01 9.21 0.70
N PRO A 17 -19.01 10.53 0.47
CA PRO A 17 -19.03 11.08 -0.88
C PRO A 17 -17.88 10.53 -1.73
N VAL A 18 -18.18 10.04 -2.94
CA VAL A 18 -17.19 9.50 -3.91
C VAL A 18 -16.05 10.49 -4.17
N LEU A 19 -16.31 11.79 -3.99
CA LEU A 19 -15.34 12.89 -4.07
C LEU A 19 -14.18 12.81 -3.06
N ILE A 20 -14.22 11.91 -2.07
CA ILE A 20 -13.15 11.72 -1.07
C ILE A 20 -12.25 10.52 -1.43
N PHE A 21 -12.64 9.72 -2.42
CA PHE A 21 -11.93 8.50 -2.79
C PHE A 21 -11.05 8.69 -4.01
N GLU A 22 -9.82 8.19 -3.91
CA GLU A 22 -8.94 8.01 -5.05
C GLU A 22 -9.47 6.84 -5.91
N PRO A 23 -9.39 6.86 -7.25
CA PRO A 23 -9.85 5.77 -8.12
C PRO A 23 -8.93 4.54 -8.07
N MET A 24 -8.48 4.16 -6.88
CA MET A 24 -7.63 3.00 -6.61
C MET A 24 -8.04 2.31 -5.31
N THR A 25 -7.91 0.99 -5.29
CA THR A 25 -8.15 0.18 -4.08
C THR A 25 -6.89 0.11 -3.23
N MET A 26 -7.02 -0.27 -1.95
CA MET A 26 -5.85 -0.43 -1.07
C MET A 26 -4.85 -1.46 -1.62
N LEU A 27 -5.30 -2.49 -2.34
CA LEU A 27 -4.44 -3.49 -2.96
C LEU A 27 -3.55 -2.88 -4.04
N GLN A 28 -4.11 -2.02 -4.89
CA GLN A 28 -3.37 -1.28 -5.91
C GLN A 28 -2.36 -0.31 -5.28
N LYS A 29 -2.75 0.37 -4.19
CA LYS A 29 -1.87 1.27 -3.45
C LYS A 29 -0.67 0.54 -2.83
N MET A 30 -0.86 -0.68 -2.32
CA MET A 30 0.26 -1.51 -1.85
C MET A 30 1.20 -1.89 -2.99
N ALA A 31 0.68 -2.04 -4.20
CA ALA A 31 1.47 -2.36 -5.36
C ALA A 31 2.37 -1.18 -5.80
N GLU A 32 1.95 0.08 -5.59
CA GLU A 32 2.80 1.27 -5.82
C GLU A 32 4.07 1.27 -4.95
N LEU A 33 4.08 0.56 -3.82
CA LEU A 33 5.28 0.42 -2.99
C LEU A 33 6.43 -0.28 -3.71
N MET A 34 6.12 -1.03 -4.77
CA MET A 34 7.09 -1.72 -5.61
C MET A 34 7.74 -0.82 -6.67
N GLU A 35 7.34 0.46 -6.80
CA GLU A 35 7.93 1.40 -7.77
C GLU A 35 9.46 1.55 -7.59
N TYR A 36 9.92 1.51 -6.34
CA TYR A 36 11.35 1.63 -6.01
C TYR A 36 12.02 0.29 -5.74
N SER A 37 11.46 -0.83 -6.21
CA SER A 37 11.99 -2.18 -5.97
C SER A 37 13.44 -2.37 -6.42
N HIS A 38 13.89 -1.62 -7.44
CA HIS A 38 15.28 -1.60 -7.91
C HIS A 38 16.31 -1.25 -6.82
N LEU A 39 15.90 -0.57 -5.75
CA LEU A 39 16.78 -0.32 -4.59
C LEU A 39 17.15 -1.63 -3.86
N LEU A 40 16.27 -2.64 -3.89
CA LEU A 40 16.56 -3.95 -3.34
C LEU A 40 17.54 -4.73 -4.21
N ASP A 41 17.46 -4.58 -5.54
CA ASP A 41 18.45 -5.16 -6.46
C ASP A 41 19.84 -4.56 -6.20
N HIS A 42 19.93 -3.24 -6.03
CA HIS A 42 21.19 -2.58 -5.64
C HIS A 42 21.69 -2.99 -4.24
N ALA A 43 20.78 -3.32 -3.32
CA ALA A 43 21.15 -3.83 -2.01
C ALA A 43 21.75 -5.25 -2.10
N ASP A 44 21.28 -6.08 -3.03
CA ASP A 44 21.79 -7.43 -3.28
C ASP A 44 23.16 -7.42 -3.96
N GLU A 45 23.39 -6.49 -4.89
CA GLU A 45 24.68 -6.31 -5.59
C GLU A 45 25.78 -5.72 -4.69
N CYS A 46 25.45 -5.22 -3.50
CA CYS A 46 26.39 -4.50 -2.65
C CYS A 46 27.21 -5.44 -1.76
N GLU A 47 28.54 -5.36 -1.85
CA GLU A 47 29.44 -6.14 -0.99
C GLU A 47 29.59 -5.56 0.43
N ASP A 48 29.39 -4.24 0.59
CA ASP A 48 29.48 -3.58 1.89
C ASP A 48 28.14 -3.70 2.66
N PRO A 49 28.11 -4.40 3.82
CA PRO A 49 26.89 -4.59 4.60
C PRO A 49 26.26 -3.27 5.09
N TYR A 50 27.06 -2.21 5.27
CA TYR A 50 26.50 -0.90 5.67
C TYR A 50 25.74 -0.25 4.52
N MET A 51 26.28 -0.32 3.30
CA MET A 51 25.61 0.21 2.11
C MET A 51 24.38 -0.60 1.73
N GLN A 52 24.42 -1.93 1.90
CA GLN A 52 23.24 -2.80 1.76
C GLN A 52 22.09 -2.33 2.67
N LEU A 53 22.40 -2.04 3.95
CA LEU A 53 21.39 -1.54 4.88
C LEU A 53 20.84 -0.17 4.47
N VAL A 54 21.67 0.72 3.93
CA VAL A 54 21.24 2.03 3.44
C VAL A 54 20.23 1.88 2.30
N PHE A 55 20.48 1.01 1.33
CA PHE A 55 19.55 0.77 0.22
C PHE A 55 18.23 0.14 0.69
N ALA A 56 18.29 -0.90 1.54
CA ALA A 56 17.09 -1.52 2.10
C ALA A 56 16.25 -0.53 2.93
N THR A 57 16.91 0.31 3.74
CA THR A 57 16.24 1.34 4.53
C THR A 57 15.64 2.43 3.65
N SER A 58 16.33 2.82 2.58
CA SER A 58 15.84 3.81 1.62
C SER A 58 14.55 3.32 0.94
N TRP A 59 14.50 2.04 0.54
CA TRP A 59 13.28 1.41 0.03
C TRP A 59 12.16 1.36 1.08
N ALA A 60 12.46 1.01 2.33
CA ALA A 60 11.46 1.01 3.40
C ALA A 60 10.89 2.42 3.65
N ILE A 61 11.69 3.47 3.49
CA ILE A 61 11.25 4.87 3.65
C ILE A 61 10.43 5.35 2.45
N SER A 62 10.73 4.90 1.21
CA SER A 62 9.98 5.32 0.03
C SER A 62 8.49 4.97 0.10
N VAL A 63 8.13 3.98 0.93
CA VAL A 63 6.74 3.64 1.27
C VAL A 63 5.96 4.87 1.76
N TYR A 64 6.56 5.72 2.59
CA TYR A 64 5.88 6.92 3.12
C TYR A 64 5.55 7.95 2.06
N TYR A 65 6.29 7.97 0.94
CA TYR A 65 5.98 8.83 -0.19
C TYR A 65 4.64 8.45 -0.83
N ALA A 66 4.38 7.14 -1.02
CA ALA A 66 3.09 6.65 -1.52
C ALA A 66 1.92 6.94 -0.56
N TYR A 67 2.19 7.08 0.74
CA TYR A 67 1.18 7.42 1.75
C TYR A 67 0.85 8.91 1.86
N GLN A 68 1.60 9.82 1.22
CA GLN A 68 1.34 11.27 1.30
C GLN A 68 0.04 11.74 0.62
N ARG A 69 -0.67 10.86 -0.10
CA ARG A 69 -1.90 11.23 -0.80
C ARG A 69 -3.05 11.50 0.18
N THR A 70 -3.69 12.66 0.01
CA THR A 70 -4.77 13.18 0.87
C THR A 70 -6.07 12.38 0.79
N TRP A 71 -6.26 11.60 -0.27
CA TRP A 71 -7.49 10.87 -0.57
C TRP A 71 -7.43 9.43 -0.06
N LYS A 72 -8.57 8.93 0.41
CA LYS A 72 -8.67 7.56 0.93
C LYS A 72 -8.82 6.61 -0.27
N PRO A 73 -8.01 5.54 -0.39
CA PRO A 73 -8.26 4.51 -1.40
C PRO A 73 -9.59 3.79 -1.10
N PHE A 74 -10.20 3.21 -2.13
CA PHE A 74 -11.37 2.35 -1.94
C PHE A 74 -11.00 1.16 -1.05
N ASN A 75 -11.89 0.84 -0.11
CA ASN A 75 -11.74 -0.34 0.72
C ASN A 75 -12.01 -1.58 -0.15
N PRO A 76 -11.04 -2.48 -0.34
CA PRO A 76 -11.24 -3.67 -1.14
C PRO A 76 -12.36 -4.54 -0.57
N ILE A 77 -13.09 -5.24 -1.44
CA ILE A 77 -14.06 -6.24 -0.97
C ILE A 77 -13.33 -7.50 -0.48
N LEU A 78 -13.95 -8.26 0.43
CA LEU A 78 -13.37 -9.52 0.90
C LEU A 78 -13.18 -10.49 -0.29
N GLY A 79 -11.97 -11.02 -0.45
CA GLY A 79 -11.59 -11.85 -1.59
C GLY A 79 -11.28 -11.08 -2.88
N GLU A 80 -11.25 -9.74 -2.84
CA GLU A 80 -10.68 -8.96 -3.95
C GLU A 80 -9.20 -9.30 -4.11
N THR A 81 -8.76 -9.51 -5.35
CA THR A 81 -7.37 -9.79 -5.69
C THR A 81 -6.84 -8.73 -6.65
N TYR A 82 -5.57 -8.39 -6.50
CA TYR A 82 -4.84 -7.55 -7.43
C TYR A 82 -3.51 -8.20 -7.80
N GLU A 83 -3.17 -8.16 -9.08
CA GLU A 83 -1.89 -8.60 -9.60
C GLU A 83 -1.21 -7.49 -10.40
N MET A 84 0.11 -7.41 -10.28
CA MET A 84 0.98 -6.60 -11.12
C MET A 84 2.07 -7.50 -11.66
N VAL A 85 2.16 -7.62 -12.99
CA VAL A 85 3.08 -8.54 -13.66
C VAL A 85 4.21 -7.76 -14.32
N ASN A 86 5.44 -8.19 -14.06
CA ASN A 86 6.66 -7.70 -14.71
C ASN A 86 6.86 -6.17 -14.61
N HIS A 87 6.58 -5.61 -13.44
CA HIS A 87 6.92 -4.22 -13.16
C HIS A 87 8.35 -4.15 -12.64
N LEU A 88 9.28 -3.65 -13.45
CA LEU A 88 10.72 -3.63 -13.14
C LEU A 88 11.27 -5.03 -12.75
N GLY A 89 10.77 -6.09 -13.39
CA GLY A 89 11.16 -7.48 -13.08
C GLY A 89 10.45 -8.10 -11.89
N VAL A 90 9.59 -7.35 -11.19
CA VAL A 90 8.81 -7.85 -10.05
C VAL A 90 7.40 -8.26 -10.48
N THR A 91 6.93 -9.37 -9.91
CA THR A 91 5.52 -9.77 -9.94
C THR A 91 4.93 -9.65 -8.53
N PHE A 92 3.88 -8.86 -8.38
CA PHE A 92 3.19 -8.59 -7.12
C PHE A 92 1.79 -9.18 -7.15
N ILE A 93 1.38 -9.84 -6.07
CA ILE A 93 0.03 -10.40 -5.89
C ILE A 93 -0.44 -10.00 -4.49
N ALA A 94 -1.67 -9.50 -4.40
CA ALA A 94 -2.32 -9.17 -3.14
C ALA A 94 -3.78 -9.62 -3.13
N GLU A 95 -4.26 -10.00 -1.95
CA GLU A 95 -5.65 -10.40 -1.70
C GLU A 95 -6.16 -9.74 -0.42
N GLN A 96 -7.42 -9.30 -0.44
CA GLN A 96 -8.11 -8.85 0.76
C GLN A 96 -8.60 -10.05 1.58
N VAL A 97 -7.80 -10.48 2.55
CA VAL A 97 -8.08 -11.68 3.37
C VAL A 97 -9.02 -11.44 4.56
N SER A 98 -9.24 -10.19 4.98
CA SER A 98 -10.12 -9.88 6.11
C SER A 98 -10.74 -8.48 6.00
N PHE A 99 -11.95 -8.29 6.54
CA PHE A 99 -12.65 -6.99 6.47
C PHE A 99 -12.73 -6.27 7.83
N TRP A 100 -12.71 -7.00 8.95
CA TRP A 100 -12.92 -6.45 10.30
C TRP A 100 -11.68 -6.46 11.20
N GLY A 101 -10.49 -6.69 10.64
CA GLY A 101 -9.25 -6.78 11.43
C GLY A 101 -9.18 -7.98 12.38
N ILE A 102 -10.11 -8.93 12.27
CA ILE A 102 -10.06 -10.22 12.97
C ILE A 102 -9.39 -11.20 12.00
N PRO A 103 -8.20 -11.74 12.32
CA PRO A 103 -7.64 -12.85 11.56
C PRO A 103 -8.61 -14.02 11.66
N LEU A 104 -9.02 -14.56 10.52
CA LEU A 104 -9.74 -15.83 10.49
C LEU A 104 -8.69 -16.95 10.72
N SER A 105 -8.38 -17.20 11.98
CA SER A 105 -7.61 -18.35 12.46
C SER A 105 -8.31 -19.00 13.64
#